data_AF-A0A200HZ12-F1
#
_entry.id   AF-A0A200HZ12-F1
#
_cell.length_a   1.000
_cell.length_b   1.000
_cell.length_c   1.000
_cell.angle_alpha   90.00
_cell.angle_beta   90.00
_cell.angle_gamma   90.00
#
_symmetry.space_group_name_H-M   'P 1'
#
loop_
_entity.id
_entity.type
_entity.pdbx_description
1 polymer ?
#
loop_
_entity_poly.entity_id
_entity_poly.type
_entity_poly.pdbx_seq_one_letter_code
_entity_poly.pdbx_strand_id
1 'polypeptide(L)'
;MAIKTKHKKGGYSATTATEYVNPTKPIHSLSLELEPQQLFEDGKPTGEIIAYKATFVQEGLEPFQVKFEDKVKLPEFLSLVQFDNLQAVEVRYNVYFKADGIKEVK
;
A
#
# COMPACT_ATOMS: atom_id res chain seq x y z
N MET A 1 3.32 -7.54 8.14
CA MET A 1 2.05 -8.23 8.47
C MET A 1 0.97 -7.72 7.52
N ALA A 2 -0.09 -8.49 7.25
CA ALA A 2 -1.13 -8.10 6.31
C ALA A 2 -2.47 -7.98 7.03
N ILE A 3 -3.25 -6.95 6.70
CA ILE A 3 -4.59 -6.75 7.23
C ILE A 3 -5.48 -7.92 6.79
N LYS A 4 -6.30 -8.45 7.69
CA LYS A 4 -7.21 -9.58 7.40
C LYS A 4 -8.47 -9.13 6.66
N THR A 5 -8.98 -9.98 5.79
CA THR A 5 -10.19 -9.71 4.99
C THR A 5 -11.47 -9.72 5.84
N LYS A 6 -12.47 -8.92 5.43
CA LYS A 6 -13.82 -8.78 6.00
C LYS A 6 -14.86 -9.36 5.03
N HIS A 7 -14.61 -9.27 3.73
CA HIS A 7 -15.50 -9.73 2.66
C HIS A 7 -14.72 -10.60 1.65
N LYS A 8 -15.38 -11.01 0.56
CA LYS A 8 -14.75 -11.71 -0.58
C LYS A 8 -15.04 -10.95 -1.87
N LYS A 9 -14.57 -9.71 -1.98
CA LYS A 9 -14.70 -8.88 -3.18
C LYS A 9 -13.45 -9.03 -4.06
N GLY A 10 -13.66 -9.25 -5.35
CA GLY A 10 -12.58 -9.38 -6.33
C GLY A 10 -12.12 -8.01 -6.87
N GLY A 11 -10.85 -7.95 -7.29
CA GLY A 11 -10.28 -6.78 -7.96
C GLY A 11 -9.89 -5.63 -7.02
N TYR A 12 -9.03 -4.75 -7.53
CA TYR A 12 -8.66 -3.52 -6.81
C TYR A 12 -9.77 -2.48 -6.93
N SER A 13 -10.18 -1.91 -5.80
CA SER A 13 -11.11 -0.77 -5.81
C SER A 13 -10.86 0.18 -4.65
N ALA A 14 -11.20 1.46 -4.85
CA ALA A 14 -11.18 2.46 -3.78
C ALA A 14 -12.23 2.15 -2.70
N THR A 15 -13.38 1.60 -3.10
CA THR A 15 -14.43 1.17 -2.17
C THR A 15 -13.94 0.09 -1.21
N THR A 16 -13.19 -0.91 -1.70
CA THR A 16 -12.58 -1.91 -0.81
C THR A 16 -11.56 -1.25 0.11
N ALA A 17 -10.78 -0.28 -0.36
CA ALA A 17 -9.80 0.40 0.50
C ALA A 17 -10.46 1.12 1.68
N THR A 18 -11.58 1.79 1.47
CA THR A 18 -12.29 2.54 2.54
C THR A 18 -12.96 1.63 3.58
N GLU A 19 -13.13 0.34 3.31
CA GLU A 19 -13.57 -0.65 4.31
C GLU A 19 -12.50 -0.97 5.35
N TYR A 20 -11.23 -0.66 5.05
CA TYR A 20 -10.08 -0.92 5.91
C TYR A 20 -9.40 0.35 6.41
N VAL A 21 -9.12 1.28 5.50
CA VAL A 21 -8.42 2.53 5.78
C VAL A 21 -9.44 3.65 5.85
N ASN A 22 -9.54 4.32 7.00
CA ASN A 22 -10.47 5.42 7.17
C ASN A 22 -9.91 6.68 6.48
N PRO A 23 -10.56 7.22 5.43
CA PRO A 23 -10.04 8.37 4.69
C PRO A 23 -10.03 9.67 5.49
N THR A 24 -10.74 9.75 6.63
CA THR A 24 -10.78 10.94 7.48
C THR A 24 -9.74 10.91 8.60
N LYS A 25 -9.00 9.80 8.75
CA LYS A 25 -7.98 9.65 9.80
C LYS A 25 -6.57 9.81 9.23
N PRO A 26 -5.64 10.39 9.99
CA PRO A 26 -4.23 10.51 9.60
C PRO A 26 -3.59 9.18 9.19
N ILE A 27 -2.73 9.24 8.17
CA ILE A 27 -1.85 8.14 7.76
C ILE A 27 -0.41 8.67 7.79
N HIS A 28 0.50 7.92 8.40
CA HIS A 28 1.89 8.31 8.53
C HIS A 28 2.82 7.37 7.75
N SER A 29 3.86 7.93 7.14
CA SER A 29 4.92 7.16 6.48
C SER A 29 5.83 6.50 7.51
N LEU A 30 6.09 5.19 7.37
CA LEU A 30 7.07 4.48 8.19
C LEU A 30 8.34 4.11 7.42
N SER A 31 8.26 3.99 6.10
CA SER A 31 9.41 3.70 5.25
C SER A 31 10.19 4.97 4.91
N LEU A 32 11.52 4.85 4.92
CA LEU A 32 12.46 5.87 4.39
C LEU A 32 12.88 5.58 2.94
N GLU A 33 12.78 4.31 2.53
CA GLU A 33 13.15 3.85 1.20
C GLU A 33 12.04 2.95 0.62
N LEU A 34 11.95 2.93 -0.71
CA LEU A 34 11.05 2.03 -1.42
C LEU A 34 11.68 0.64 -1.54
N GLU A 35 10.93 -0.38 -1.15
CA GLU A 35 11.29 -1.78 -1.38
C GLU A 35 10.93 -2.17 -2.82
N PRO A 36 11.89 -2.49 -3.70
CA PRO A 36 11.60 -2.91 -5.06
C PRO A 36 10.98 -4.32 -5.07
N GLN A 37 9.93 -4.51 -5.86
CA GLN A 37 9.36 -5.83 -6.13
C GLN A 37 9.78 -6.29 -7.51
N GLN A 38 10.43 -7.46 -7.56
CA GLN A 38 10.83 -8.09 -8.82
C GLN A 38 9.70 -8.91 -9.43
N LEU A 39 9.72 -9.04 -10.76
CA LEU A 39 8.94 -10.04 -11.48
C LEU A 39 9.50 -11.43 -11.17
N PHE A 40 8.59 -12.38 -10.99
CA PHE A 40 8.92 -13.79 -10.82
C PHE A 40 8.31 -14.58 -11.97
N GLU A 41 9.14 -15.36 -12.65
CA GLU A 41 8.74 -16.32 -13.67
C GLU A 41 9.23 -17.70 -13.24
N ASP A 42 8.36 -18.71 -13.33
CA ASP A 42 8.64 -20.09 -12.89
C ASP A 42 9.25 -20.19 -11.47
N GLY A 43 8.80 -19.31 -10.58
CA GLY A 43 9.25 -19.26 -9.18
C GLY A 43 10.63 -18.63 -8.95
N LYS A 44 11.25 -18.04 -9.97
CA LYS A 44 12.55 -17.36 -9.87
C LYS A 44 12.43 -15.87 -10.18
N PRO A 45 13.17 -14.99 -9.49
CA PRO A 45 13.20 -13.57 -9.83
C PRO A 45 13.89 -13.36 -11.18
N THR A 46 13.30 -12.55 -12.05
CA THR A 46 13.89 -12.20 -13.35
C THR A 46 14.91 -11.06 -13.24
N GLY A 47 14.91 -10.34 -12.11
CA GLY A 47 15.67 -9.11 -11.91
C GLY A 47 14.93 -7.85 -12.36
N GLU A 48 13.86 -7.98 -13.16
CA GLU A 48 13.03 -6.85 -13.58
C GLU A 48 12.21 -6.32 -12.41
N ILE A 49 12.30 -5.01 -12.14
CA ILE A 49 11.51 -4.35 -11.11
C ILE A 49 10.18 -3.93 -11.71
N ILE A 50 9.08 -4.44 -11.16
CA ILE A 50 7.71 -4.21 -11.66
C ILE A 50 6.84 -3.38 -10.72
N ALA A 51 7.32 -3.10 -9.52
CA ALA A 51 6.64 -2.26 -8.54
C ALA A 51 7.58 -1.85 -7.41
N TYR A 52 7.11 -0.93 -6.59
CA TYR A 52 7.75 -0.50 -5.36
C TYR A 52 6.76 -0.57 -4.21
N LYS A 53 7.26 -0.82 -2.98
CA LYS A 53 6.43 -0.84 -1.78
C LYS A 53 6.99 0.08 -0.71
N ALA A 54 6.10 0.65 0.08
CA ALA A 54 6.42 1.32 1.32
C ALA A 54 5.40 0.95 2.39
N THR A 55 5.80 1.09 3.65
CA THR A 55 4.98 0.78 4.83
C THR A 55 4.44 2.07 5.44
N PHE A 56 3.16 2.02 5.82
CA PHE A 56 2.42 3.14 6.40
C PHE A 56 1.63 2.64 7.60
N VAL A 57 1.16 3.58 8.43
CA VAL A 57 0.32 3.28 9.59
C VAL A 57 -0.80 4.30 9.74
N GLN A 58 -1.94 3.82 10.23
CA GLN A 58 -3.07 4.62 10.66
C GLN A 58 -3.49 4.15 12.05
N GLU A 59 -3.89 5.10 12.90
CA GLU A 59 -4.40 4.78 14.23
C GLU A 59 -5.53 3.73 14.17
N GLY A 60 -5.37 2.64 14.93
CA GLY A 60 -6.33 1.54 14.99
C GLY A 60 -6.15 0.48 13.90
N LEU A 61 -5.12 0.60 13.05
CA LEU A 61 -4.74 -0.41 12.07
C LEU A 61 -3.31 -0.89 12.30
N GLU A 62 -3.07 -2.17 12.00
CA GLU A 62 -1.70 -2.68 11.86
C GLU A 62 -0.99 -1.96 10.71
N PRO A 63 0.34 -1.77 10.78
CA PRO A 63 1.11 -1.25 9.66
C PRO A 63 0.86 -2.05 8.38
N PHE A 64 0.63 -1.35 7.28
CA PHE A 64 0.28 -1.95 6.00
C PHE A 64 1.18 -1.44 4.89
N GLN A 65 1.41 -2.30 3.89
CA GLN A 65 2.20 -1.95 2.73
C GLN A 65 1.31 -1.47 1.60
N VAL A 66 1.73 -0.40 0.92
CA VAL A 66 1.11 0.09 -0.31
C VAL A 66 2.08 -0.11 -1.47
N LYS A 67 1.58 -0.73 -2.53
CA LYS A 67 2.31 -0.93 -3.79
C LYS A 67 2.13 0.28 -4.71
N PHE A 68 3.20 0.73 -5.33
CA PHE A 68 3.23 1.70 -6.42
C PHE A 68 3.80 1.04 -7.67
N GLU A 69 3.24 1.35 -8.84
CA GLU A 69 3.78 0.85 -10.11
C GLU A 69 5.09 1.60 -10.44
N ASP A 70 5.10 2.91 -10.22
CA ASP A 70 6.28 3.77 -10.41
C ASP A 70 6.98 4.13 -9.10
N LYS A 71 8.22 4.61 -9.21
CA LYS A 71 8.93 5.20 -8.04
C LYS A 71 8.23 6.47 -7.59
N VAL A 72 7.91 6.53 -6.31
CA VAL A 72 7.41 7.73 -5.63
C VAL A 72 8.46 8.32 -4.69
N LYS A 73 8.35 9.61 -4.39
CA LYS A 73 9.20 10.25 -3.37
C LYS A 73 8.57 10.06 -2.00
N LEU A 74 9.21 9.29 -1.13
CA LEU A 74 8.79 9.15 0.26
C LEU A 74 9.16 10.42 1.06
N PRO A 75 8.29 10.89 1.96
CA PRO A 75 8.62 11.95 2.90
C PRO A 75 9.41 11.39 4.10
N GLU A 76 9.72 12.24 5.07
CA GLU A 76 10.42 11.82 6.28
C GLU A 76 9.59 10.84 7.13
N PHE A 77 10.26 10.10 8.02
CA PHE A 77 9.62 9.19 8.95
C PHE A 77 8.55 9.90 9.79
N LEU A 78 7.38 9.29 9.90
CA LEU A 78 6.18 9.82 10.56
C LEU A 78 5.57 11.08 9.92
N SER A 79 5.96 11.44 8.70
CA SER A 79 5.25 12.50 7.98
C SER A 79 3.83 12.08 7.65
N LEU A 80 2.89 13.03 7.74
CA LEU A 80 1.50 12.83 7.36
C LEU A 80 1.39 12.73 5.83
N VAL A 81 0.67 11.73 5.33
CA VAL A 81 0.54 11.47 3.89
C VAL A 81 -0.90 11.30 3.43
N GLN A 82 -1.11 11.60 2.15
CA GLN A 82 -2.30 11.21 1.40
C GLN A 82 -1.86 10.41 0.16
N PHE A 83 -2.65 9.39 -0.17
CA PHE A 83 -2.47 8.59 -1.38
C PHE A 83 -3.31 9.15 -2.51
N ASP A 84 -2.76 9.09 -3.73
CA ASP A 84 -3.53 9.30 -4.94
C ASP A 84 -4.17 7.96 -5.34
N ASN A 85 -5.51 7.93 -5.38
CA ASN A 85 -6.30 6.75 -5.76
C ASN A 85 -5.89 5.48 -4.99
N LEU A 86 -5.97 5.51 -3.65
CA LEU A 86 -5.76 4.30 -2.83
C LEU A 86 -6.82 3.25 -3.16
N GLN A 87 -6.37 2.05 -3.49
CA GLN A 87 -7.21 0.90 -3.80
C GLN A 87 -6.78 -0.30 -2.98
N ALA A 88 -7.72 -1.20 -2.71
CA ALA A 88 -7.44 -2.46 -2.06
C ALA A 88 -8.10 -3.64 -2.78
N VAL A 89 -7.52 -4.81 -2.60
CA VAL A 89 -8.09 -6.09 -3.02
C VAL A 89 -7.96 -7.10 -1.89
N GLU A 90 -8.98 -7.95 -1.74
CA GLU A 90 -8.97 -9.07 -0.82
C GLU A 90 -8.50 -10.32 -1.55
N VAL A 91 -7.37 -10.90 -1.13
CA VAL A 91 -6.85 -12.15 -1.70
C VAL A 91 -6.66 -13.16 -0.56
N ARG A 92 -7.47 -14.22 -0.61
CA ARG A 92 -7.57 -15.23 0.45
C ARG A 92 -7.92 -14.59 1.79
N TYR A 93 -6.94 -14.52 2.69
CA TYR A 93 -7.10 -14.01 4.06
C TYR A 93 -6.46 -12.64 4.28
N ASN A 94 -5.84 -12.06 3.24
CA ASN A 94 -5.08 -10.82 3.32
C ASN A 94 -5.68 -9.73 2.43
N VAL A 95 -5.51 -8.48 2.85
CA VAL A 95 -5.81 -7.28 2.08
C VAL A 95 -4.51 -6.70 1.53
N TYR A 96 -4.50 -6.40 0.25
CA TYR A 96 -3.37 -5.79 -0.45
C TYR A 96 -3.76 -4.41 -0.94
N PHE A 97 -2.88 -3.44 -0.76
CA PHE A 97 -3.12 -2.05 -1.15
C PHE A 97 -2.21 -1.64 -2.30
N LYS A 98 -2.75 -0.82 -3.19
CA LYS A 98 -1.98 -0.08 -4.19
C LYS A 98 -2.46 1.37 -4.28
N ALA A 99 -1.60 2.24 -4.75
CA ALA A 99 -1.93 3.63 -5.04
C ALA A 99 -1.15 4.10 -6.25
N ASP A 100 -1.66 5.14 -6.92
CA ASP A 100 -1.03 5.72 -8.10
C ASP A 100 0.09 6.70 -7.69
N GLY A 101 0.02 7.24 -6.46
CA GLY A 101 0.97 8.21 -5.95
C GLY A 101 0.81 8.49 -4.45
N ILE A 102 1.69 9.34 -3.93
CA ILE A 102 1.62 9.89 -2.56
C ILE A 102 2.01 11.35 -2.55
N LYS A 103 1.46 12.07 -1.57
CA LYS A 103 1.89 13.41 -1.21
C LYS A 103 1.97 13.57 0.30
N GLU A 104 2.93 14.37 0.73
CA GLU A 104 3.03 14.83 2.11
C GLU A 104 1.96 15.90 2.37
N VAL A 105 1.31 15.84 3.53
CA VAL A 105 0.36 16.84 4.01
C VAL A 105 1.08 17.72 5.03
N LYS A 106 1.05 19.03 4.81
CA LYS A 106 1.62 20.05 5.71
C LYS A 106 0.55 20.69 6.57
#